data_AF-A0A939NC71-F1
#
_entry.id   AF-A0A939NC71-F1
#
_cell.length_a   1.000
_cell.length_b   1.000
_cell.length_c   1.000
_cell.angle_alpha   90.00
_cell.angle_beta   90.00
_cell.angle_gamma   90.00
#
_symmetry.space_group_name_H-M   'P 1'
#
loop_
_entity.id
_entity.type
_entity.pdbx_description
1 polymer ?
#
loop_
_entity_poly.entity_id
_entity_poly.type
_entity_poly.pdbx_seq_one_letter_code
_entity_poly.pdbx_strand_id
1 'polypeptide(L)' 'MARDNARTTEGTGLGLAIVKAIVELHGGSASFEHHAGTSTITLKFPTIK' A
#
# COMPACT_ATOMS: atom_id res chain seq x y z
N MET A 1 2.92 9.01 -23.93
CA MET A 1 2.05 8.16 -23.09
C MET A 1 2.90 7.03 -22.51
N ALA A 2 3.58 7.29 -21.38
CA ALA A 2 4.45 6.30 -20.76
C ALA A 2 3.56 5.23 -20.08
N ARG A 3 3.55 4.03 -20.62
CA ARG A 3 2.92 2.87 -19.97
C ARG A 3 3.96 2.26 -19.04
N ASP A 4 3.66 2.30 -17.76
CA ASP A 4 4.50 1.76 -16.70
C ASP A 4 4.78 0.26 -16.95
N ASN A 5 6.05 -0.09 -17.02
CA ASN A 5 6.55 -1.43 -17.40
C ASN A 5 6.36 -2.48 -16.27
N ALA A 6 5.71 -2.09 -15.16
CA ALA A 6 5.55 -2.88 -13.95
C ALA A 6 4.49 -4.01 -14.04
N ARG A 7 3.88 -4.24 -15.21
CA ARG A 7 2.72 -5.17 -15.34
C ARG A 7 3.02 -6.53 -15.97
N THR A 8 4.26 -6.82 -16.37
CA THR A 8 4.59 -8.08 -17.08
C THR A 8 5.56 -9.03 -16.37
N THR A 9 6.07 -8.66 -15.19
CA THR A 9 6.91 -9.55 -14.37
C THR A 9 6.15 -9.87 -13.09
N GLU A 10 6.18 -11.13 -12.66
CA GLU A 10 5.69 -11.52 -11.35
C GLU A 10 6.38 -10.65 -10.29
N GLY A 11 5.64 -9.70 -9.71
CA GLY A 11 6.18 -8.82 -8.70
C GLY A 11 6.55 -9.64 -7.48
N THR A 12 7.65 -9.28 -6.81
CA THR A 12 8.15 -9.97 -5.61
C THR A 12 7.20 -9.97 -4.40
N GLY A 13 5.98 -9.43 -4.54
CA GLY A 13 5.00 -9.27 -3.46
C GLY A 13 5.37 -8.22 -2.41
N LEU A 14 6.51 -7.53 -2.57
CA LEU A 14 7.05 -6.63 -1.55
C LEU A 14 6.32 -5.29 -1.43
N GLY A 15 5.48 -4.91 -2.39
CA GLY A 15 4.85 -3.60 -2.45
C GLY A 15 4.11 -3.22 -1.16
N LEU A 16 3.28 -4.11 -0.62
CA LEU A 16 2.52 -3.81 0.61
C LEU A 16 3.41 -3.80 1.87
N ALA A 17 4.48 -4.60 1.89
CA ALA A 17 5.45 -4.58 2.99
C ALA A 17 6.21 -3.25 3.04
N ILE A 18 6.60 -2.72 1.87
CA ILE A 18 7.24 -1.40 1.76
C ILE A 18 6.27 -0.30 2.20
N VAL A 19 5.01 -0.34 1.73
CA VAL A 19 3.97 0.63 2.13
C VAL A 19 3.79 0.62 3.65
N LYS A 20 3.66 -0.56 4.27
CA LYS A 20 3.52 -0.69 5.71
C LYS A 20 4.70 -0.06 6.47
N ALA A 21 5.93 -0.38 6.06
CA ALA A 21 7.13 0.17 6.70
C ALA A 21 7.19 1.70 6.60
N ILE A 22 6.86 2.26 5.42
CA ILE A 22 6.83 3.72 5.21
C ILE A 22 5.78 4.35 6.13
N VAL A 23 4.57 3.81 6.18
CA VAL A 23 3.49 4.36 7.01
C VAL A 23 3.84 4.33 8.50
N GLU A 24 4.42 3.22 8.97
CA GLU A 24 4.88 3.07 10.36
C GLU A 24 5.99 4.08 10.70
N LEU A 25 6.94 4.31 9.78
CA LEU A 25 7.98 5.34 9.95
C LEU A 25 7.42 6.76 10.12
N HIS A 26 6.25 7.05 9.55
CA HIS A 26 5.55 8.34 9.71
C HIS A 26 4.60 8.36 10.92
N GLY A 27 4.69 7.37 11.82
CA GLY A 27 3.81 7.23 12.99
C GLY A 27 2.37 6.82 12.64
N GLY A 28 2.14 6.36 11.41
CA GLY A 28 0.85 5.91 10.93
C GLY A 28 0.60 4.41 11.11
N SER A 29 -0.49 3.94 10.52
CA SER A 29 -0.82 2.51 10.39
C SER A 29 -1.45 2.20 9.03
N ALA A 30 -1.23 0.99 8.53
CA ALA A 30 -1.82 0.49 7.28
C ALA A 30 -2.67 -0.76 7.56
N SER A 31 -3.87 -0.86 6.98
CA SER A 31 -4.73 -2.03 7.06
C SER A 31 -5.18 -2.49 5.67
N PHE A 32 -5.45 -3.78 5.54
CA PHE A 32 -5.93 -4.43 4.33
C PHE A 32 -7.21 -5.19 4.65
N GLU A 33 -8.23 -5.00 3.83
CA GLU A 33 -9.50 -5.70 3.92
C GLU A 33 -9.92 -6.16 2.53
N HIS A 34 -10.49 -7.35 2.45
CA HIS A 34 -11.10 -7.86 1.23
C HIS A 34 -12.55 -8.22 1.53
N HIS A 35 -13.48 -7.58 0.81
CA HIS A 35 -14.90 -7.79 0.99
C HIS A 35 -15.64 -7.70 -0.35
N ALA A 36 -16.49 -8.68 -0.65
CA ALA A 36 -17.32 -8.74 -1.85
C ALA A 36 -16.54 -8.49 -3.17
N GLY A 37 -15.37 -9.11 -3.33
CA GLY A 37 -14.55 -8.96 -4.54
C GLY A 37 -13.78 -7.64 -4.64
N THR A 38 -13.89 -6.79 -3.62
CA THR A 38 -13.16 -5.52 -3.53
C THR A 38 -12.06 -5.63 -2.48
N SER A 39 -10.85 -5.21 -2.85
CA SER A 39 -9.71 -5.10 -1.94
C SER A 39 -9.51 -3.63 -1.57
N THR A 40 -9.57 -3.33 -0.28
CA THR A 40 -9.42 -1.98 0.27
C THR A 40 -8.15 -1.92 1.11
N ILE A 41 -7.32 -0.92 0.85
CA ILE A 41 -6.13 -0.62 1.65
C ILE A 41 -6.32 0.75 2.28
N THR A 42 -6.27 0.81 3.61
CA THR A 42 -6.48 2.03 4.37
C THR A 42 -5.19 2.44 5.05
N LEU A 43 -4.73 3.67 4.79
CA LEU A 43 -3.56 4.26 5.45
C LEU A 43 -4.04 5.35 6.40
N LYS A 44 -3.62 5.29 7.66
CA LYS A 44 -3.91 6.29 8.68
C LYS A 44 -2.62 6.96 9.09
N PHE A 45 -2.59 8.28 9.10
CA PHE A 45 -1.46 9.07 9.55
C PHE A 45 -1.87 9.95 10.74
N PRO A 46 -0.94 10.26 11.66
CA PRO A 46 -1.18 11.26 12.69
C PRO A 46 -1.48 12.61 12.05
N THR A 47 -2.51 13.31 12.53
CA THR A 47 -2.74 14.70 12.17
C THR A 47 -1.75 15.58 12.92
N ILE A 48 -0.95 16.33 12.15
CA ILE A 48 -0.18 17.46 12.69
C ILE A 48 -1.15 18.57 13.09
N LYS A 49 -0.97 19.11 14.29
CA LYS A 49 -1.78 20.20 14.85
C LYS A 49 -1.26 21.56 14.39
#